data_AF-A0A935PSK4-F1
#
_entry.id   AF-A0A935PSK4-F1
#
_cell.length_a   1.000
_cell.length_b   1.000
_cell.length_c   1.000
_cell.angle_alpha   90.00
_cell.angle_beta   90.00
_cell.angle_gamma   90.00
#
_symmetry.space_group_name_H-M   'P 1'
#
loop_
_entity.id
_entity.type
_entity.pdbx_description
1 polymer ?
#
loop_
_entity_poly.entity_id
_entity_poly.type
_entity_poly.pdbx_seq_one_letter_code
_entity_poly.pdbx_strand_id
1 'polypeptide(L)'
;MRVIAAGLLAFVLAGVAWAGSRAPVLDAPRGEKCVEDAATMRRSHMDFLRHQRDETVHRGIRGARHSLAGCVECHANAKDGAVLGSPSHFCQGCHAYAAVKLDCFECHASRTRAAQAGRPARSP
;
A
#
# COMPACT_ATOMS: atom_id res chain seq x y z
N MET A 1 60.27 22.97 -31.79
CA MET A 1 59.94 22.87 -30.35
C MET A 1 58.43 22.76 -30.25
N ARG A 2 57.93 21.54 -30.01
CA ARG A 2 56.49 21.23 -29.92
C ARG A 2 56.05 21.42 -28.47
N VAL A 3 55.12 22.33 -28.23
CA VAL A 3 54.35 22.37 -26.97
C VAL A 3 52.89 22.25 -27.35
N ILE A 4 52.36 21.03 -27.15
CA ILE A 4 50.95 20.69 -27.26
C ILE A 4 50.28 21.27 -26.02
N ALA A 5 49.47 22.31 -26.17
CA ALA A 5 48.58 22.79 -25.12
C ALA A 5 47.28 21.98 -25.19
N ALA A 6 47.27 20.84 -24.51
CA ALA A 6 46.05 20.10 -24.19
C ALA A 6 45.47 20.64 -22.88
N GLY A 7 44.19 21.04 -22.89
CA GLY A 7 43.42 21.41 -21.71
C GLY A 7 42.32 22.39 -22.09
N LEU A 8 41.05 22.26 -21.72
CA LEU A 8 40.38 21.40 -20.75
C LEU A 8 38.93 21.26 -21.24
N LEU A 9 38.48 20.05 -21.58
CA LEU A 9 37.06 19.76 -21.78
C LEU A 9 36.44 19.50 -20.39
N ALA A 10 35.98 20.55 -19.73
CA ALA A 10 35.25 20.43 -18.47
C ALA A 10 33.81 19.99 -18.77
N PHE A 11 33.60 18.67 -18.84
CA PHE A 11 32.27 18.07 -18.91
C PHE A 11 31.62 18.20 -17.52
N VAL A 12 30.78 19.21 -17.35
CA VAL A 12 29.97 19.40 -16.14
C VAL A 12 28.92 18.29 -16.10
N LEU A 13 29.23 17.19 -15.41
CA LEU A 13 28.23 16.22 -14.96
C LEU A 13 27.43 16.87 -13.83
N ALA A 14 26.41 17.65 -14.21
CA ALA A 14 25.34 18.00 -13.27
C ALA A 14 24.64 16.70 -12.87
N GLY A 15 24.95 16.22 -11.67
CA GLY A 15 24.34 15.04 -11.08
C GLY A 15 22.83 15.19 -11.07
N VAL A 16 22.14 14.30 -11.79
CA VAL A 16 20.70 14.11 -11.66
C VAL A 16 20.45 13.58 -10.25
N ALA A 17 20.01 14.46 -9.35
CA ALA A 17 19.50 14.07 -8.06
C ALA A 17 18.15 13.39 -8.29
N TRP A 18 18.12 12.05 -8.22
CA TRP A 18 16.85 11.34 -8.09
C TRP A 18 16.26 11.65 -6.72
N ALA A 19 15.38 12.65 -6.68
CA ALA A 19 14.50 12.89 -5.55
C ALA A 19 13.47 11.75 -5.49
N GLY A 20 13.87 10.60 -4.93
CA GLY A 20 12.94 9.56 -4.56
C GLY A 20 12.00 10.12 -3.50
N SER A 21 10.71 10.23 -3.80
CA SER A 21 9.67 10.55 -2.81
C SER A 21 9.87 9.66 -1.58
N ARG A 22 9.90 10.25 -0.37
CA ARG A 22 10.06 9.54 0.91
C ARG A 22 8.83 8.67 1.21
N ALA A 23 8.64 7.60 0.46
CA ALA A 23 7.58 6.64 0.70
C ALA A 23 7.70 6.07 2.12
N PRO A 24 6.58 5.77 2.80
CA PRO A 24 6.63 5.20 4.14
C PRO A 24 7.20 3.79 4.11
N VAL A 25 7.88 3.40 5.18
CA VAL A 25 8.28 2.02 5.41
C VAL A 25 7.07 1.27 5.98
N LEU A 26 6.51 0.36 5.20
CA LEU A 26 5.31 -0.41 5.54
C LEU A 26 5.64 -1.90 5.61
N ASP A 27 4.83 -2.64 6.35
CA ASP A 27 4.89 -4.10 6.35
C ASP A 27 4.71 -4.65 4.94
N ALA A 28 5.53 -5.65 4.59
CA ALA A 28 5.51 -6.24 3.26
C ALA A 28 4.22 -7.05 3.04
N PRO A 29 3.62 -6.97 1.84
CA PRO A 29 2.48 -7.80 1.50
C PRO A 29 2.90 -9.27 1.34
N ARG A 30 1.95 -10.17 1.52
CA ARG A 30 2.06 -11.60 1.25
C ARG A 30 1.55 -11.94 -0.16
N GLY A 31 2.09 -13.01 -0.73
CA GLY A 31 1.67 -13.56 -2.02
C GLY A 31 2.69 -13.37 -3.15
N GLU A 32 2.48 -14.09 -4.25
CA GLU A 32 3.42 -14.13 -5.38
C GLU A 32 3.09 -13.12 -6.48
N LYS A 33 1.81 -12.71 -6.59
CA LYS A 33 1.32 -11.82 -7.63
C LYS A 33 0.53 -10.67 -7.03
N CYS A 34 0.91 -9.45 -7.40
CA CYS A 34 0.17 -8.25 -7.01
C CYS A 34 -1.12 -8.13 -7.82
N VAL A 35 -2.16 -7.55 -7.22
CA VAL A 35 -3.42 -7.30 -7.92
C VAL A 35 -3.28 -6.27 -9.03
N GLU A 36 -2.41 -5.28 -8.90
CA GLU A 36 -1.94 -4.38 -9.96
C GLU A 36 -0.53 -3.87 -9.60
N ASP A 37 0.10 -3.07 -10.48
CA ASP A 37 1.35 -2.39 -10.16
C ASP A 37 1.18 -1.26 -9.12
N ALA A 38 2.28 -0.91 -8.45
CA ALA A 38 2.26 0.07 -7.37
C ALA A 38 1.86 1.49 -7.82
N ALA A 39 2.11 1.87 -9.08
CA ALA A 39 1.72 3.18 -9.59
C ALA A 39 0.20 3.23 -9.81
N THR A 40 -0.38 2.17 -10.36
CA THR A 40 -1.83 2.00 -10.51
C THR A 40 -2.53 1.97 -9.15
N MET A 41 -2.01 1.21 -8.19
CA MET A 41 -2.57 1.19 -6.83
C MET A 41 -2.58 2.58 -6.19
N ARG A 42 -1.48 3.34 -6.24
CA ARG A 42 -1.44 4.70 -5.67
C ARG A 42 -2.49 5.64 -6.28
N ARG A 43 -2.76 5.52 -7.58
CA ARG A 43 -3.72 6.38 -8.28
C ARG A 43 -5.17 5.95 -8.11
N SER A 44 -5.44 4.65 -8.08
CA SER A 44 -6.79 4.11 -8.32
C SER A 44 -7.29 3.17 -7.23
N HIS A 45 -6.53 2.89 -6.17
CA HIS A 45 -6.95 1.96 -5.11
C HIS A 45 -8.33 2.31 -4.52
N MET A 46 -8.63 3.59 -4.27
CA MET A 46 -9.92 3.97 -3.71
C MET A 46 -11.09 3.75 -4.67
N ASP A 47 -10.88 3.89 -5.98
CA ASP A 47 -11.94 3.65 -6.95
C ASP A 47 -12.29 2.16 -7.01
N PHE A 48 -11.26 1.29 -6.99
CA PHE A 48 -11.47 -0.15 -6.91
C PHE A 48 -12.18 -0.56 -5.63
N LEU A 49 -11.78 0.00 -4.48
CA LEU A 49 -12.41 -0.29 -3.19
C LEU A 49 -13.86 0.20 -3.13
N ARG A 50 -14.16 1.40 -3.65
CA ARG A 50 -15.53 1.94 -3.69
C ARG A 50 -16.44 1.12 -4.58
N HIS A 51 -15.98 0.82 -5.80
CA HIS A 51 -16.74 -0.02 -6.72
C HIS A 51 -17.05 -1.38 -6.09
N GLN A 52 -16.01 -2.03 -5.55
CA GLN A 52 -16.19 -3.35 -4.93
C GLN A 52 -17.05 -3.31 -3.67
N ARG A 53 -16.98 -2.22 -2.88
CA ARG A 53 -17.86 -2.01 -1.73
C ARG A 53 -19.32 -2.00 -2.19
N ASP A 54 -19.65 -1.22 -3.21
CA ASP A 54 -21.03 -1.09 -3.70
C ASP A 54 -21.53 -2.43 -4.28
N GLU A 55 -20.69 -3.16 -5.01
CA GLU A 55 -21.01 -4.51 -5.47
C GLU A 55 -21.25 -5.50 -4.31
N THR A 56 -20.43 -5.41 -3.26
CA THR A 56 -20.53 -6.31 -2.11
C THR A 56 -21.77 -6.00 -1.28
N VAL A 57 -22.02 -4.73 -0.98
CA VAL A 57 -23.06 -4.29 -0.04
C VAL A 57 -24.42 -4.25 -0.71
N HIS A 58 -24.53 -3.67 -1.90
CA HIS A 58 -25.83 -3.50 -2.56
C HIS A 58 -26.23 -4.69 -3.43
N ARG A 59 -25.24 -5.43 -3.97
CA ARG A 59 -25.49 -6.52 -4.92
C ARG A 59 -25.10 -7.90 -4.39
N GLY A 60 -24.48 -7.98 -3.22
CA GLY A 60 -24.08 -9.24 -2.59
C GLY A 60 -22.92 -9.97 -3.29
N ILE A 61 -22.22 -9.33 -4.24
CA ILE A 61 -21.14 -9.96 -5.02
C ILE A 61 -19.85 -9.99 -4.18
N ARG A 62 -19.26 -11.17 -4.00
CA ARG A 62 -18.07 -11.38 -3.17
C ARG A 62 -16.96 -12.09 -3.95
N GLY A 63 -15.72 -11.92 -3.51
CA GLY A 63 -14.55 -12.64 -4.06
C GLY A 63 -13.98 -12.04 -5.35
N ALA A 64 -14.35 -10.81 -5.70
CA ALA A 64 -13.75 -10.13 -6.84
C ALA A 64 -12.27 -9.78 -6.60
N ARG A 65 -11.55 -9.52 -7.70
CA ARG A 65 -10.10 -9.23 -7.74
C ARG A 65 -9.68 -8.13 -6.76
N HIS A 66 -10.48 -7.07 -6.61
CA HIS A 66 -10.19 -5.93 -5.73
C HIS A 66 -11.01 -5.95 -4.42
N SER A 67 -11.37 -7.14 -3.93
CA SER A 67 -12.09 -7.27 -2.67
C SER A 67 -11.26 -6.78 -1.48
N LEU A 68 -11.89 -5.98 -0.61
CA LEU A 68 -11.29 -5.49 0.63
C LEU A 68 -10.72 -6.65 1.47
N ALA A 69 -11.43 -7.78 1.55
CA ALA A 69 -10.98 -8.98 2.24
C ALA A 69 -9.69 -9.56 1.62
N GLY A 70 -9.58 -9.60 0.29
CA GLY A 70 -8.37 -10.04 -0.40
C GLY A 70 -7.20 -9.10 -0.15
N CYS A 71 -7.43 -7.78 -0.18
CA CYS A 71 -6.42 -6.78 0.14
C CYS A 71 -5.87 -6.99 1.56
N VAL A 72 -6.76 -7.18 2.56
CA VAL A 72 -6.39 -7.41 3.96
C VAL A 72 -5.63 -8.72 4.13
N GLU A 73 -6.00 -9.78 3.40
CA GLU A 73 -5.30 -11.07 3.49
C GLU A 73 -3.83 -10.97 3.01
N CYS A 74 -3.56 -10.14 2.01
CA CYS A 74 -2.20 -9.88 1.55
C CYS A 74 -1.46 -8.85 2.42
N HIS A 75 -2.09 -7.73 2.77
CA HIS A 75 -1.42 -6.59 3.39
C HIS A 75 -1.39 -6.59 4.92
N ALA A 76 -2.10 -7.51 5.57
CA ALA A 76 -2.05 -7.64 7.02
C ALA A 76 -0.65 -8.05 7.50
N ASN A 77 -0.23 -7.43 8.61
CA ASN A 77 1.00 -7.77 9.28
C ASN A 77 1.04 -9.27 9.61
N ALA A 78 2.20 -9.90 9.43
CA ALA A 78 2.36 -11.33 9.61
C ALA A 78 2.22 -11.80 11.06
N LYS A 79 2.49 -10.92 12.04
CA LYS A 79 2.49 -11.26 13.46
C LYS A 79 1.08 -11.27 14.05
N ASP A 80 0.26 -10.29 13.70
CA ASP A 80 -1.06 -10.09 14.35
C ASP A 80 -2.24 -10.11 13.37
N GLY A 81 -1.97 -10.26 12.07
CA GLY A 81 -2.99 -10.31 11.03
C GLY A 81 -3.77 -9.01 10.86
N ALA A 82 -3.22 -7.86 11.26
CA ALA A 82 -3.90 -6.57 11.16
C ALA A 82 -3.28 -5.64 10.10
N VAL A 83 -4.12 -4.79 9.49
CA VAL A 83 -3.68 -3.69 8.62
C VAL A 83 -3.74 -2.32 9.31
N LEU A 84 -4.23 -2.28 10.56
CA LEU A 84 -4.32 -1.12 11.44
C LEU A 84 -3.74 -1.44 12.82
N GLY A 85 -3.36 -0.42 13.59
CA GLY A 85 -2.86 -0.53 14.97
C GLY A 85 -1.41 -0.03 15.15
N SER A 86 -0.67 0.18 14.07
CA SER A 86 0.72 0.66 14.09
C SER A 86 1.00 1.51 12.84
N PRO A 87 1.93 2.50 12.90
CA PRO A 87 2.39 3.23 11.73
C PRO A 87 3.02 2.36 10.63
N SER A 88 3.52 1.16 10.97
CA SER A 88 4.07 0.21 9.99
C SER A 88 2.98 -0.62 9.30
N HIS A 89 1.79 -0.75 9.90
CA HIS A 89 0.72 -1.54 9.32
C HIS A 89 0.22 -0.85 8.04
N PHE A 90 0.09 -1.63 6.98
CA PHE A 90 0.05 -1.10 5.61
C PHE A 90 -1.01 0.00 5.40
N CYS A 91 -2.27 -0.26 5.76
CA CYS A 91 -3.36 0.70 5.56
C CYS A 91 -3.13 1.96 6.41
N GLN A 92 -2.84 1.81 7.70
CA GLN A 92 -2.64 2.94 8.59
C GLN A 92 -1.43 3.81 8.19
N GLY A 93 -0.29 3.19 7.90
CA GLY A 93 0.93 3.90 7.53
C GLY A 93 0.80 4.64 6.20
N CYS A 94 0.19 4.00 5.19
CA CYS A 94 -0.07 4.64 3.90
C CYS A 94 -1.05 5.81 4.04
N HIS A 95 -2.14 5.63 4.79
CA HIS A 95 -3.14 6.68 4.98
C HIS A 95 -2.59 7.85 5.80
N ALA A 96 -1.75 7.57 6.80
CA ALA A 96 -1.02 8.60 7.54
C ALA A 96 -0.07 9.39 6.61
N TYR A 97 0.69 8.69 5.76
CA TYR A 97 1.59 9.32 4.79
C TYR A 97 0.83 10.18 3.76
N ALA A 98 -0.30 9.69 3.26
CA ALA A 98 -1.12 10.41 2.28
C ALA A 98 -2.05 11.47 2.92
N ALA A 99 -2.04 11.60 4.25
CA ALA A 99 -2.93 12.48 5.02
C ALA A 99 -4.43 12.27 4.71
N VAL A 100 -4.83 11.01 4.47
CA VAL A 100 -6.22 10.63 4.22
C VAL A 100 -6.80 9.88 5.41
N LYS A 101 -8.10 10.06 5.66
CA LYS A 101 -8.80 9.37 6.75
C LYS A 101 -9.38 8.04 6.26
N LEU A 102 -9.28 7.04 7.12
CA LEU A 102 -9.93 5.75 6.89
C LEU A 102 -11.45 5.86 7.11
N ASP A 103 -12.25 5.19 6.28
CA ASP A 103 -13.71 5.12 6.39
C ASP A 103 -14.20 3.94 7.25
N CYS A 104 -15.52 3.82 7.41
CA CYS A 104 -16.14 2.79 8.25
C CYS A 104 -15.72 1.36 7.88
N PHE A 105 -15.57 1.05 6.58
CA PHE A 105 -15.27 -0.31 6.12
C PHE A 105 -13.83 -0.71 6.43
N GLU A 106 -12.94 0.28 6.47
CA GLU A 106 -11.52 0.08 6.68
C GLU A 106 -11.20 -0.23 8.16
N CYS A 107 -12.07 0.17 9.09
CA CYS A 107 -12.01 -0.23 10.50
C CYS A 107 -12.68 -1.59 10.77
N HIS A 108 -13.81 -1.87 10.11
CA HIS A 108 -14.62 -3.08 10.36
C HIS A 108 -14.06 -4.35 9.70
N ALA A 109 -13.21 -4.22 8.67
CA ALA A 109 -12.52 -5.35 8.02
C ALA A 109 -10.99 -5.33 8.20
N SER A 110 -10.49 -4.70 9.27
CA SER A 110 -9.06 -4.40 9.48
C SER A 110 -8.14 -5.58 9.80
N ARG A 111 -8.64 -6.82 9.77
CA ARG A 111 -7.89 -8.03 10.14
C ARG A 111 -8.16 -9.19 9.19
N THR A 112 -7.22 -10.12 9.05
CA THR A 112 -7.46 -11.36 8.29
C THR A 112 -8.57 -12.19 8.90
N ARG A 113 -9.20 -13.05 8.10
CA ARG A 113 -10.26 -13.95 8.59
C ARG A 113 -9.74 -14.87 9.70
N ALA A 114 -8.52 -15.37 9.54
CA ALA A 114 -7.87 -16.21 10.55
C ALA A 114 -7.69 -15.46 11.89
N ALA A 115 -7.18 -14.22 11.85
CA ALA A 115 -6.99 -13.41 13.05
C ALA A 115 -8.33 -13.00 13.71
N GLN A 116 -9.40 -12.86 12.92
CA GLN A 116 -10.74 -12.60 13.45
C GLN A 116 -11.34 -13.83 14.15
N ALA A 117 -11.19 -15.02 13.56
CA ALA A 117 -11.74 -16.27 14.10
C ALA A 117 -11.10 -16.68 15.44
N GLY A 118 -9.82 -16.32 15.66
CA GLY A 118 -9.11 -16.60 16.90
C GLY A 118 -9.40 -15.61 18.04
N ARG A 119 -10.22 -14.58 17.83
CA ARG A 119 -10.51 -13.58 18.86
C ARG A 119 -11.67 -14.04 19.74
N PRO A 120 -11.57 -13.93 21.08
CA PRO A 120 -12.72 -14.17 21.95
C PRO A 120 -13.86 -13.24 21.54
N ALA A 121 -15.09 -13.76 21.55
CA ALA A 121 -16.28 -12.97 21.30
C ALA A 121 -16.25 -11.75 22.22
N ARG A 122 -16.26 -10.55 21.63
CA ARG A 122 -16.34 -9.32 22.42
C ARG A 122 -17.76 -9.25 22.96
N SER A 123 -17.90 -9.30 24.29
CA SER A 123 -19.19 -9.06 24.94
C SER A 123 -19.77 -7.73 24.45
N PRO A 124 -21.11 -7.65 24.29
CA PRO A 124 -21.79 -6.47 23.73
C PRO A 124 -21.49 -5.19 24.50
#